data_AF-A0A2J8V0N3-F1
#
_entry.id   AF-A0A2J8V0N3-F1
#
_cell.length_a   1.000
_cell.length_b   1.000
_cell.length_c   1.000
_cell.angle_alpha   90.00
_cell.angle_beta   90.00
_cell.angle_gamma   90.00
#
_symmetry.space_group_name_H-M   'P 1'
#
loop_
_entity.id
_entity.type
_entity.pdbx_description
1 polymer ?
#
loop_
_entity_poly.entity_id
_entity_poly.type
_entity_poly.pdbx_seq_one_letter_code
_entity_poly.pdbx_strand_id
1 'polypeptide(L)' 'MSDPITLNVGGKLYTTSLATLTSFPDSMLGAMFSGKMPTKRDSQGNCFIDRDGKVFRYILNFLRTSHLDLP' A
#
# COMPACT_ATOMS: atom_id res chain seq x y z
N MET A 1 4.77 -15.56 8.51
CA MET A 1 3.52 -14.84 8.21
C MET A 1 3.74 -13.40 8.61
N SER A 2 3.63 -12.44 7.69
CA SER A 2 3.74 -11.02 8.01
C SER A 2 2.38 -10.53 8.51
N ASP A 3 2.37 -9.77 9.61
CA ASP A 3 1.14 -9.20 10.16
C ASP A 3 0.43 -8.31 9.13
N PRO A 4 -0.91 -8.29 9.13
CA PRO A 4 -1.67 -7.45 8.23
C PRO A 4 -1.41 -5.96 8.52
N ILE A 5 -1.21 -5.20 7.45
CA ILE A 5 -1.02 -3.74 7.46
C ILE A 5 -2.27 -3.09 6.87
N THR A 6 -2.83 -2.14 7.60
CA THR A 6 -3.94 -1.30 7.12
C THR A 6 -3.41 0.03 6.57
N LEU A 7 -3.86 0.34 5.36
CA LEU A 7 -3.59 1.56 4.63
C LEU A 7 -4.87 2.40 4.54
N ASN A 8 -4.78 3.69 4.82
CA ASN A 8 -5.82 4.66 4.53
C ASN A 8 -5.41 5.45 3.28
N VAL A 9 -6.07 5.20 2.15
CA VAL A 9 -5.76 5.82 0.86
C VAL A 9 -6.87 6.79 0.48
N GLY A 10 -6.66 8.09 0.70
CA GLY A 10 -7.65 9.13 0.45
C GLY A 10 -8.99 8.91 1.16
N GLY A 11 -8.97 8.31 2.36
CA GLY A 11 -10.16 7.92 3.13
C GLY A 11 -10.63 6.49 2.92
N LYS A 12 -10.09 5.75 1.94
CA LYS A 12 -10.45 4.35 1.70
C LYS A 12 -9.46 3.40 2.37
N LEU A 13 -9.99 2.49 3.19
CA LEU A 13 -9.18 1.50 3.90
C LEU A 13 -8.87 0.29 3.01
N TYR A 14 -7.62 -0.13 3.02
CA TYR A 14 -7.12 -1.35 2.41
C TYR A 14 -6.30 -2.14 3.43
N THR A 15 -6.43 -3.46 3.41
CA THR A 15 -5.58 -4.35 4.21
C THR A 15 -4.74 -5.23 3.30
N THR A 16 -3.46 -5.34 3.61
CA THR A 16 -2.50 -6.14 2.84
C THR A 16 -1.35 -6.59 3.73
N SER A 17 -0.33 -7.26 3.17
CA SER A 17 0.87 -7.65 3.89
C SER A 17 2.07 -6.77 3.56
N LEU A 18 3.07 -6.76 4.44
CA LEU A 18 4.37 -6.14 4.17
C LEU A 18 4.98 -6.67 2.87
N ALA A 19 4.92 -8.00 2.68
CA ALA A 19 5.48 -8.67 1.50
C ALA A 19 4.87 -8.17 0.18
N THR A 20 3.57 -7.87 0.17
CA THR A 20 2.90 -7.28 -1.01
C THR A 20 3.39 -5.85 -1.26
N LEU A 21 3.55 -5.04 -0.22
CA LEU A 21 3.98 -3.63 -0.38
C LEU A 21 5.45 -3.51 -0.76
N THR A 22 6.27 -4.50 -0.39
CA THR A 22 7.70 -4.56 -0.70
C THR A 22 8.03 -5.49 -1.87
N SER A 23 7.04 -5.97 -2.64
CA SER A 23 7.29 -6.87 -3.77
C SER A 23 8.13 -6.22 -4.88
N PHE A 24 8.11 -4.89 -4.95
CA PHE A 24 9.00 -4.08 -5.79
C PHE A 24 9.76 -3.09 -4.88
N PRO A 25 10.95 -3.46 -4.38
CA PRO A 25 11.70 -2.66 -3.40
C PRO A 25 12.08 -1.25 -3.89
N ASP A 26 12.29 -1.09 -5.20
CA ASP A 26 12.67 0.18 -5.84
C ASP A 26 11.47 1.09 -6.13
N SER A 27 10.25 0.63 -5.84
CA SER A 27 9.05 1.45 -5.95
C SER A 27 8.89 2.38 -4.74
N MET A 28 8.08 3.42 -4.88
CA MET A 28 7.72 4.30 -3.75
C MET A 28 7.13 3.53 -2.57
N LEU A 29 6.23 2.57 -2.83
CA LEU A 29 5.65 1.73 -1.77
C LEU A 29 6.71 0.82 -1.14
N GLY A 30 7.61 0.25 -1.94
CA GLY A 30 8.75 -0.52 -1.43
C GLY A 30 9.65 0.31 -0.51
N ALA A 31 9.96 1.56 -0.88
CA ALA A 31 10.73 2.48 -0.06
C ALA A 31 10.00 2.88 1.24
N MET A 32 8.70 3.18 1.16
CA MET A 32 7.87 3.53 2.32
C MET A 32 7.78 2.40 3.36
N PHE A 33 7.63 1.16 2.90
CA PHE A 33 7.40 0.01 3.79
C PHE A 33 8.67 -0.79 4.11
N SER A 34 9.82 -0.46 3.51
CA SER A 34 11.13 -1.00 3.92
C SER A 34 11.75 -0.28 5.13
N GLY A 35 11.04 0.68 5.72
CA GLY A 35 11.54 1.49 6.86
C GLY A 35 12.49 2.60 6.45
N LYS A 36 12.68 2.83 5.14
CA LYS A 36 13.58 3.86 4.60
C LYS A 36 12.95 5.24 4.52
N MET A 37 11.62 5.34 4.60
CA MET A 37 10.90 6.61 4.57
C MET A 37 9.87 6.72 5.69
N PRO A 38 9.70 7.92 6.28
CA PRO A 38 8.63 8.17 7.24
C PRO A 38 7.26 8.05 6.57
N THR A 39 6.36 7.27 7.17
CA THR A 39 4.97 7.13 6.73
C THR A 39 4.06 8.02 7.57
N LYS A 40 3.23 8.84 6.91
CA LYS A 40 2.16 9.57 7.59
C LYS A 40 1.16 8.55 8.13
N ARG A 41 0.57 8.84 9.29
CA ARG A 41 -0.51 8.04 9.86
C ARG A 41 -1.77 8.87 10.02
N ASP A 42 -2.93 8.24 9.87
CA ASP A 42 -4.21 8.86 10.19
C ASP A 42 -4.47 8.87 11.70
N SER A 43 -5.62 9.41 12.13
CA SER A 43 -6.02 9.48 13.54
C SER A 43 -6.23 8.11 14.20
N GLN A 44 -6.35 7.04 13.40
CA GLN A 44 -6.49 5.66 13.87
C GLN A 44 -5.17 4.88 13.81
N GLY A 45 -4.07 5.53 13.43
CA GLY A 45 -2.75 4.92 13.34
C GLY A 45 -2.49 4.14 12.05
N ASN A 46 -3.40 4.16 11.07
CA ASN A 46 -3.20 3.52 9.76
C ASN A 46 -2.25 4.34 8.90
N CYS A 47 -1.45 3.69 8.05
CA CYS A 47 -0.58 4.40 7.13
C CYS A 47 -1.41 5.18 6.11
N PHE A 48 -1.27 6.51 6.09
CA PHE A 48 -2.02 7.40 5.24
C PHE A 48 -1.30 7.67 3.92
N ILE A 49 -2.02 7.50 2.81
CA ILE A 49 -1.59 7.79 1.46
C ILE A 49 -2.58 8.79 0.86
N ASP A 50 -2.07 9.97 0.51
CA ASP A 50 -2.86 11.07 -0.05
C ASP A 50 -3.09 10.87 -1.56
N ARG A 51 -3.83 9.82 -1.92
CA ARG A 51 -4.17 9.43 -3.30
C ARG A 51 -5.59 8.89 -3.39
N ASP A 52 -6.10 8.77 -4.62
CA ASP A 52 -7.42 8.20 -4.87
C ASP A 52 -7.48 6.71 -4.49
N GLY A 53 -8.35 6.40 -3.53
CA GLY A 53 -8.53 5.05 -3.04
C GLY A 53 -9.06 4.08 -4.10
N LYS A 54 -9.90 4.48 -5.06
CA LYS A 54 -10.46 3.56 -6.07
C LYS A 54 -9.40 3.11 -7.06
N VAL A 55 -8.57 4.04 -7.54
CA VAL A 55 -7.44 3.76 -8.44
C VAL A 55 -6.39 2.91 -7.73
N PHE A 56 -6.16 3.13 -6.44
CA PHE A 56 -5.20 2.35 -5.66
C PHE A 56 -5.49 0.84 -5.64
N ARG A 57 -6.75 0.42 -5.84
CA ARG A 57 -7.12 -0.99 -5.97
C ARG A 57 -6.31 -1.69 -7.07
N TYR A 58 -6.12 -1.05 -8.22
CA TYR A 58 -5.38 -1.63 -9.35
C TYR A 58 -3.90 -1.76 -9.03
N ILE A 59 -3.33 -0.76 -8.36
CA ILE A 59 -1.95 -0.82 -7.87
C ILE A 59 -1.79 -2.00 -6.91
N LEU A 60 -2.70 -2.13 -5.94
CA LEU A 60 -2.62 -3.21 -4.96
C LEU A 60 -2.80 -4.60 -5.59
N ASN A 61 -3.66 -4.73 -6.60
CA ASN A 61 -3.83 -5.97 -7.36
C ASN A 61 -2.58 -6.31 -8.19
N PHE A 62 -1.98 -5.31 -8.83
CA PHE A 62 -0.72 -5.48 -9.53
C PHE A 62 0.38 -5.97 -8.59
N LEU A 63 0.51 -5.39 -7.39
CA LEU A 63 1.50 -5.84 -6.40
C LEU A 63 1.28 -7.28 -5.92
N ARG A 64 0.05 -7.81 -6.00
CA ARG A 64 -0.30 -9.18 -5.59
C ARG A 64 -0.09 -10.21 -6.69
N THR A 65 -0.31 -9.83 -7.94
CA THR A 65 -0.41 -10.76 -9.08
C THR A 65 0.69 -10.56 -10.12
N SER A 66 1.43 -9.45 -10.04
CA SER A 66 2.35 -8.97 -11.08
C SER A 66 1.68 -8.78 -12.45
N HIS A 67 0.34 -8.62 -12.47
CA HIS A 67 -0.46 -8.41 -13.68
C HIS A 67 -1.33 -7.17 -13.52
N LEU A 68 -1.50 -6.40 -14.61
CA LEU A 68 -2.29 -5.17 -14.62
C LEU A 68 -3.56 -5.35 -15.45
N ASP A 69 -4.67 -5.57 -14.75
CA ASP A 69 -6.00 -5.67 -15.35
C ASP A 69 -6.77 -4.36 -15.11
N LEU A 70 -6.99 -3.62 -16.18
CA LEU A 70 -7.80 -2.40 -16.20
C LEU A 70 -9.18 -2.70 -16.80
N PRO A 71 -10.22 -1.92 -16.45
CA PRO A 71 -11.54 -2.02 -17.07
C PRO A 71 -11.53 -1.77 -18.58
#